data_AF-A0A979GTQ9-F1
#
_entry.id   AF-A0A979GTQ9-F1
#
_cell.length_a   1.000
_cell.length_b   1.000
_cell.length_c   1.000
_cell.angle_alpha   90.00
_cell.angle_beta   90.00
_cell.angle_gamma   90.00
#
_symmetry.space_group_name_H-M   'P 1'
#
loop_
_entity.id
_entity.type
_entity.pdbx_description
1 polymer ?
#
loop_
_entity_poly.entity_id
_entity_poly.type
_entity_poly.pdbx_seq_one_letter_code
_entity_poly.pdbx_strand_id
1 'polypeptide(L)'
;MLFIFGTNSYVRKTIYPSELKMEVPADISRFEYVQHYMHLFYLPVMPVDAEWIARSKENKRKSYKVNELHEEALWKLYDPGAPLISFLLPGVLLIGLLVFFGVNIIRTEVESFSGNSERADWNNTAGIREQLNHAVENDYLRFGKKVFGERERPIYAKVLSVKDSALLLQVADTLSGQFYRAENLAELFDDHIPTIQPEWVRIDALRGITLKNRNMALFGVKNLSLKQVGHIEDKRIFDVRKVNSYGEQDELVMEHTGKDISMTAIKSLEGKIEPADKTMSAPYALPSLFSLKYHIHKKDSTARFKVTLKDMKGRYSYYTVAVRSDEEQAVITRDSL
;
A
#
# COMPACT_ATOMS: atom_id res chain seq x y z
N MET A 1 -25.49 -4.59 22.72
CA MET A 1 -26.22 -5.18 21.59
C MET A 1 -26.72 -4.03 20.74
N LEU A 2 -26.04 -3.75 19.62
CA LEU A 2 -26.45 -2.67 18.73
C LEU A 2 -27.67 -3.15 17.96
N PHE A 3 -28.83 -2.51 18.13
CA PHE A 3 -30.00 -2.77 17.30
C PHE A 3 -29.71 -2.21 15.91
N ILE A 4 -29.28 -3.07 14.99
CA ILE A 4 -28.92 -2.69 13.62
C ILE A 4 -30.18 -2.38 12.80
N PHE A 5 -31.34 -2.93 13.19
CA PHE A 5 -32.61 -2.83 12.47
C PHE A 5 -33.80 -2.63 13.41
N GLY A 6 -34.78 -1.80 13.03
CA GLY A 6 -35.99 -1.54 13.82
C GLY A 6 -37.08 -0.78 13.06
N THR A 7 -38.19 -0.48 13.74
CA THR A 7 -39.32 0.30 13.23
C THR A 7 -39.44 1.62 13.98
N ASN A 8 -39.67 2.72 13.27
CA ASN A 8 -39.90 4.02 13.86
C ASN A 8 -41.00 4.78 13.09
N SER A 9 -41.43 5.92 13.59
CA SER A 9 -42.53 6.71 13.03
C SER A 9 -42.23 8.21 13.04
N TYR A 10 -42.73 8.94 12.07
CA TYR A 10 -42.73 10.40 12.10
C TYR A 10 -44.07 10.98 11.65
N VAL A 11 -44.38 12.18 12.12
CA VAL A 11 -45.61 12.91 11.75
C VAL A 11 -45.37 13.64 10.43
N ARG A 12 -46.15 13.29 9.40
CA ARG A 12 -46.11 13.93 8.07
C ARG A 12 -46.95 15.19 8.02
N LYS A 13 -48.13 15.16 8.65
CA LYS A 13 -49.08 16.28 8.65
C LYS A 13 -49.84 16.31 9.96
N THR A 14 -50.10 17.52 10.44
CA THR A 14 -51.00 17.78 11.56
C THR A 14 -52.18 18.60 11.04
N ILE A 15 -53.39 18.22 11.44
CA ILE A 15 -54.65 18.93 11.17
C ILE A 15 -55.34 19.18 12.51
N TYR A 16 -55.72 20.44 12.76
CA TYR A 16 -56.45 20.82 13.96
C TYR A 16 -57.96 20.67 13.76
N PRO A 17 -58.73 20.43 14.84
CA PRO A 17 -60.19 20.30 14.74
C PRO A 17 -60.87 21.50 14.06
N SER A 18 -60.33 22.71 14.20
CA SER A 18 -60.84 23.91 13.54
C SER A 18 -60.72 23.88 12.01
N GLU A 19 -59.85 23.04 11.45
CA GLU A 19 -59.68 22.86 10.00
C GLU A 19 -60.67 21.82 9.45
N LEU A 20 -61.28 21.01 10.33
CA LEU A 20 -62.31 20.04 9.99
C LEU A 20 -63.69 20.70 10.05
N LYS A 21 -64.44 20.61 8.95
CA LYS A 21 -65.82 21.14 8.86
C LYS A 21 -66.85 20.15 9.44
N MET A 22 -66.52 19.48 10.54
CA MET A 22 -67.35 18.46 11.18
C MET A 22 -67.18 18.49 12.70
N GLU A 23 -68.15 17.93 13.43
CA GLU A 23 -68.09 17.84 14.90
C GLU A 23 -66.98 16.87 15.33
N VAL A 24 -66.05 17.36 16.15
CA VAL A 24 -64.95 16.59 16.72
C VAL A 24 -65.13 16.51 18.24
N PRO A 25 -64.90 15.34 18.88
CA PRO A 25 -65.00 15.23 20.33
C PRO A 25 -64.07 16.22 21.05
N ALA A 26 -64.56 16.84 22.13
CA ALA A 26 -63.84 17.89 22.86
C ALA A 26 -62.51 17.44 23.50
N ASP A 27 -62.32 16.12 23.70
CA ASP A 27 -61.07 15.47 24.12
C ASP A 27 -59.96 15.66 23.07
N ILE A 28 -60.28 15.72 21.78
CA ILE A 28 -59.27 15.67 20.71
C ILE A 28 -58.64 17.05 20.49
N SER A 29 -57.30 17.09 20.54
CA SER A 29 -56.53 18.32 20.30
C SER A 29 -56.11 18.51 18.85
N ARG A 30 -55.78 17.43 18.15
CA ARG A 30 -55.30 17.41 16.76
C ARG A 30 -55.31 16.00 16.18
N PHE A 31 -55.28 15.94 14.85
CA PHE A 31 -55.11 14.74 14.05
C PHE A 31 -53.71 14.76 13.44
N GLU A 32 -53.00 13.64 13.50
CA GLU A 32 -51.64 13.47 12.98
C GLU A 32 -51.66 12.35 11.93
N TYR A 33 -51.17 12.62 10.73
CA TYR A 33 -50.87 11.58 9.75
C TYR A 33 -49.46 11.06 10.03
N VAL A 34 -49.38 9.83 10.52
CA VAL A 34 -48.13 9.21 10.97
C VAL A 34 -47.67 8.22 9.92
N GLN A 35 -46.40 8.33 9.54
CA GLN A 35 -45.72 7.39 8.65
C GLN A 35 -44.81 6.51 9.48
N HIS A 36 -45.06 5.20 9.48
CA HIS A 36 -44.09 4.24 10.01
C HIS A 36 -43.12 3.79 8.91
N TYR A 37 -41.90 3.52 9.33
CA TYR A 37 -40.81 3.13 8.44
C TYR A 37 -39.85 2.17 9.14
N MET A 38 -39.23 1.30 8.34
CA MET A 38 -38.10 0.50 8.76
C MET A 38 -36.84 1.36 8.72
N HIS A 39 -35.97 1.20 9.72
CA HIS A 39 -34.70 1.89 9.75
C HIS A 39 -33.51 0.95 9.92
N LEU A 40 -32.38 1.35 9.35
CA LEU A 40 -31.07 0.80 9.64
C LEU A 40 -30.31 1.87 10.44
N PHE A 41 -29.92 1.57 11.68
CA PHE A 41 -29.44 2.56 12.67
C PHE A 41 -30.45 3.69 12.90
N TYR A 42 -30.33 4.83 12.23
CA TYR A 42 -31.25 5.97 12.28
C TYR A 42 -31.76 6.39 10.90
N LEU A 43 -31.33 5.70 9.84
CA LEU A 43 -31.66 6.05 8.46
C LEU A 43 -32.96 5.33 8.05
N PRO A 44 -34.00 6.05 7.60
CA PRO A 44 -35.22 5.45 7.08
C PRO A 44 -34.91 4.70 5.78
N VAL A 45 -35.20 3.41 5.72
CA VAL A 45 -34.88 2.56 4.56
C VAL A 45 -36.12 2.30 3.71
N MET A 46 -37.27 2.07 4.35
CA MET A 46 -38.51 1.73 3.63
C MET A 46 -39.75 2.16 4.41
N PRO A 47 -40.79 2.73 3.77
CA PRO A 47 -42.07 2.97 4.42
C PRO A 47 -42.78 1.63 4.67
N VAL A 48 -43.42 1.49 5.83
CA VAL A 48 -44.17 0.27 6.20
C VAL A 48 -45.66 0.50 6.00
N ASP A 49 -46.21 1.43 6.78
CA ASP A 49 -47.61 1.84 6.71
C ASP A 49 -47.73 3.32 7.09
N ALA A 50 -48.92 3.87 6.89
CA ALA A 50 -49.25 5.20 7.36
C ALA A 50 -50.71 5.24 7.76
N GLU A 51 -51.01 5.98 8.82
CA GLU A 51 -52.36 6.07 9.37
C GLU A 51 -52.63 7.43 10.00
N TRP A 52 -53.91 7.79 10.07
CA TRP A 52 -54.37 8.93 10.85
C TRP A 52 -54.61 8.54 12.30
N ILE A 53 -54.01 9.31 13.21
CA ILE A 53 -54.23 9.17 14.66
C ILE A 53 -54.76 10.47 15.25
N ALA A 54 -55.66 10.36 16.23
CA ALA A 54 -56.12 11.50 17.00
C ALA A 54 -55.35 11.60 18.32
N ARG A 55 -54.97 12.80 18.73
CA ARG A 55 -54.23 13.06 19.99
C ARG A 55 -55.12 13.72 21.03
N SER A 56 -55.11 13.16 22.23
CA SER A 56 -55.85 13.72 23.37
C SER A 56 -55.30 15.09 23.79
N LYS A 57 -56.20 15.96 24.23
CA LYS A 57 -55.93 17.28 24.80
C LYS A 57 -55.39 17.17 26.23
N GLU A 58 -55.87 16.19 26.99
CA GLU A 58 -55.46 15.96 28.38
C GLU A 58 -54.12 15.24 28.48
N ASN A 59 -53.88 14.25 27.61
CA ASN A 59 -52.64 13.49 27.60
C ASN A 59 -52.04 13.37 26.19
N LYS A 60 -50.99 14.15 25.92
CA LYS A 60 -50.29 14.14 24.63
C LYS A 60 -49.74 12.77 24.21
N ARG A 61 -49.49 11.85 25.15
CA ARG A 61 -49.01 10.49 24.87
C ARG A 61 -50.13 9.53 24.47
N LYS A 62 -51.38 9.86 24.78
CA LYS A 62 -52.54 9.04 24.41
C LYS A 62 -52.93 9.32 22.97
N SER A 63 -52.96 8.28 22.15
CA SER A 63 -53.48 8.30 20.78
C SER A 63 -54.72 7.43 20.66
N TYR A 64 -55.62 7.86 19.78
CA TYR A 64 -56.82 7.12 19.41
C TYR A 64 -56.80 6.85 17.91
N LYS A 65 -57.33 5.69 17.52
CA LYS A 65 -57.60 5.41 16.11
C LYS A 65 -58.73 6.32 15.63
N VAL A 66 -58.56 6.94 14.47
CA VAL A 66 -59.60 7.76 13.84
C VAL A 66 -60.67 6.82 13.27
N ASN A 67 -61.94 7.21 13.38
CA ASN A 67 -63.02 6.44 12.77
C ASN A 67 -63.11 6.73 11.26
N GLU A 68 -63.77 5.84 10.52
CA GLU A 68 -63.81 5.90 9.05
C GLU A 68 -64.36 7.23 8.50
N LEU A 69 -65.40 7.79 9.14
CA LEU A 69 -66.01 9.06 8.72
C LEU A 69 -65.06 10.27 8.84
N HIS A 70 -64.34 10.38 9.95
CA HIS A 70 -63.35 11.46 10.12
C HIS A 70 -62.12 11.23 9.25
N GLU A 71 -61.74 9.96 9.06
CA GLU A 71 -60.64 9.60 8.18
C GLU A 71 -60.92 10.04 6.73
N GLU A 72 -62.12 9.79 6.20
CA GLU A 72 -62.50 10.26 4.85
C GLU A 72 -62.43 11.80 4.73
N ALA A 73 -62.86 12.53 5.75
CA ALA A 73 -62.76 13.99 5.79
C ALA A 73 -61.30 14.47 5.82
N LEU A 74 -60.42 13.77 6.54
CA LEU A 74 -58.99 14.07 6.61
C LEU A 74 -58.29 13.81 5.26
N TRP A 75 -58.63 12.72 4.57
CA TRP A 75 -58.10 12.42 3.24
C TRP A 75 -58.50 13.47 2.19
N LYS A 76 -59.67 14.10 2.33
CA LYS A 76 -60.08 15.23 1.46
C LYS A 76 -59.25 16.49 1.69
N LEU A 77 -58.72 16.68 2.91
CA LEU A 77 -57.90 17.84 3.28
C LEU A 77 -56.42 17.63 2.96
N TYR A 78 -55.95 16.38 2.97
CA TYR A 78 -54.56 16.05 2.72
C TYR A 78 -54.46 14.74 1.95
N ASP A 79 -54.00 14.85 0.70
CA ASP A 79 -53.56 13.73 -0.10
C ASP A 79 -52.02 13.57 0.06
N PRO A 80 -51.55 12.58 0.83
CA PRO A 80 -50.13 12.30 0.98
C PRO A 80 -49.58 11.76 -0.34
N GLY A 81 -48.94 12.63 -1.11
CA GLY A 81 -48.07 12.20 -2.22
C GLY A 81 -47.04 11.16 -1.77
N ALA A 82 -46.55 10.34 -2.70
CA ALA A 82 -45.63 9.25 -2.39
C ALA A 82 -44.36 9.77 -1.67
N PRO A 83 -44.01 9.25 -0.47
CA PRO A 83 -42.90 9.75 0.33
C PRO A 83 -41.52 9.28 -0.19
N LEU A 84 -41.42 8.95 -1.48
CA LEU A 84 -40.27 8.28 -2.09
C LEU A 84 -38.95 9.05 -1.86
N ILE A 85 -38.99 10.38 -1.82
CA ILE A 85 -37.81 11.23 -1.69
C ILE A 85 -37.02 10.94 -0.41
N SER A 86 -37.69 10.67 0.72
CA SER A 86 -37.03 10.36 2.00
C SER A 86 -36.34 8.99 2.00
N PHE A 87 -36.68 8.11 1.05
CA PHE A 87 -36.11 6.76 0.89
C PHE A 87 -35.11 6.66 -0.27
N LEU A 88 -35.07 7.66 -1.15
CA LEU A 88 -34.11 7.71 -2.26
C LEU A 88 -32.68 7.97 -1.77
N LEU A 89 -32.49 8.76 -0.70
CA LEU A 89 -31.17 9.18 -0.24
C LEU A 89 -30.27 7.98 0.17
N PRO A 90 -30.73 7.01 0.99
CA PRO A 90 -29.94 5.81 1.27
C PRO A 90 -29.62 5.00 0.00
N GLY A 91 -30.56 4.89 -0.94
CA GLY A 91 -30.35 4.19 -2.20
C GLY A 91 -29.28 4.84 -3.08
N VAL A 92 -29.33 6.17 -3.22
CA VAL A 92 -28.33 6.95 -3.96
C VAL A 92 -26.95 6.84 -3.32
N LEU A 93 -26.86 6.88 -1.99
CA LEU A 93 -25.60 6.69 -1.27
C LEU A 93 -25.02 5.30 -1.51
N LEU A 94 -25.84 4.25 -1.48
CA LEU A 94 -25.40 2.88 -1.74
C LEU A 94 -24.88 2.72 -3.17
N ILE A 95 -25.59 3.27 -4.17
CA ILE A 95 -25.16 3.25 -5.57
C ILE A 95 -23.85 4.02 -5.74
N GLY A 96 -23.74 5.21 -5.14
CA GLY A 96 -22.50 6.00 -5.16
C GLY A 96 -21.32 5.25 -4.55
N LEU A 97 -21.55 4.54 -3.44
CA LEU A 97 -20.53 3.71 -2.79
C LEU A 97 -20.08 2.56 -3.70
N LEU A 98 -21.02 1.85 -4.32
CA LEU A 98 -20.74 0.76 -5.26
C LEU A 98 -19.94 1.25 -6.47
N VAL A 99 -20.31 2.39 -7.05
CA VAL A 99 -19.58 3.02 -8.15
C VAL A 99 -18.18 3.43 -7.71
N PHE A 100 -18.03 4.05 -6.53
CA PHE A 100 -16.73 4.46 -6.01
C PHE A 100 -15.78 3.27 -5.81
N PHE A 101 -16.26 2.18 -5.21
CA PHE A 101 -15.46 0.96 -5.04
C PHE A 101 -15.15 0.29 -6.39
N GLY A 102 -16.14 0.20 -7.28
CA GLY A 102 -15.95 -0.37 -8.62
C GLY A 102 -14.91 0.38 -9.43
N VAL A 103 -14.97 1.72 -9.47
CA VAL A 103 -14.01 2.56 -10.18
C VAL A 103 -12.61 2.45 -9.58
N ASN A 104 -12.47 2.38 -8.25
CA ASN A 104 -11.16 2.21 -7.62
C ASN A 104 -10.54 0.84 -7.91
N ILE A 105 -11.35 -0.23 -7.96
CA ILE A 105 -10.89 -1.57 -8.35
C ILE A 105 -10.41 -1.55 -9.81
N ILE A 106 -11.21 -0.98 -10.71
CA ILE A 106 -10.84 -0.88 -12.14
C ILE A 106 -9.60 -0.01 -12.31
N ARG A 107 -9.49 1.11 -11.60
CA ARG A 107 -8.32 2.00 -11.68
C ARG A 107 -7.05 1.33 -11.18
N THR A 108 -7.11 0.59 -10.07
CA THR A 108 -5.95 -0.17 -9.58
C THR A 108 -5.55 -1.29 -10.53
N GLU A 109 -6.51 -1.93 -11.22
CA GLU A 109 -6.20 -2.88 -12.30
C GLU A 109 -5.59 -2.18 -13.53
N VAL A 110 -6.16 -1.07 -14.00
CA VAL A 110 -5.66 -0.35 -15.19
C VAL A 110 -4.29 0.28 -14.94
N GLU A 111 -4.02 0.81 -13.75
CA GLU A 111 -2.68 1.30 -13.38
C GLU A 111 -1.67 0.14 -13.32
N SER A 112 -2.09 -1.07 -12.92
CA SER A 112 -1.26 -2.29 -12.97
C SER A 112 -1.04 -2.85 -14.39
N PHE A 113 -1.87 -2.44 -15.36
CA PHE A 113 -1.79 -2.81 -16.78
C PHE A 113 -1.20 -1.72 -17.68
N SER A 114 -0.92 -0.52 -17.15
CA SER A 114 -0.30 0.55 -17.94
C SER A 114 1.14 0.17 -18.31
N GLY A 115 1.45 0.17 -19.62
CA GLY A 115 2.69 -0.36 -20.22
C GLY A 115 4.02 0.29 -19.79
N ASN A 116 3.98 1.32 -18.93
CA ASN A 116 5.19 1.81 -18.24
C ASN A 116 5.66 0.85 -17.14
N SER A 117 4.73 0.11 -16.51
CA SER A 117 5.06 -0.94 -15.55
C SER A 117 5.72 -2.15 -16.23
N GLU A 118 5.36 -2.47 -17.48
CA GLU A 118 5.97 -3.59 -18.21
C GLU A 118 7.43 -3.34 -18.57
N ARG A 119 7.80 -2.12 -19.00
CA ARG A 119 9.20 -1.77 -19.28
C ARG A 119 10.04 -1.71 -18.00
N ALA A 120 9.50 -1.16 -16.91
CA ALA A 120 10.16 -1.14 -15.61
C ALA A 120 10.30 -2.56 -15.02
N ASP A 121 9.25 -3.38 -15.12
CA ASP A 121 9.27 -4.79 -14.73
C ASP A 121 10.26 -5.60 -15.60
N TRP A 122 10.37 -5.29 -16.90
CA TRP A 122 11.31 -5.97 -17.81
C TRP A 122 12.77 -5.64 -17.50
N ASN A 123 13.08 -4.36 -17.26
CA ASN A 123 14.42 -3.92 -16.85
C ASN A 123 14.80 -4.49 -15.47
N ASN A 124 13.86 -4.49 -14.52
CA ASN A 124 14.06 -5.15 -13.22
C ASN A 124 14.24 -6.67 -13.37
N THR A 125 13.48 -7.31 -14.26
CA THR A 125 13.60 -8.74 -14.55
C THR A 125 14.96 -9.08 -15.16
N ALA A 126 15.49 -8.24 -16.05
CA ALA A 126 16.83 -8.40 -16.62
C ALA A 126 17.92 -8.32 -15.52
N GLY A 127 17.85 -7.32 -14.65
CA GLY A 127 18.79 -7.17 -13.53
C GLY A 127 18.72 -8.34 -12.54
N ILE A 128 17.53 -8.82 -12.20
CA ILE A 128 17.35 -10.00 -11.31
C ILE A 128 17.94 -11.26 -11.96
N ARG A 129 17.76 -11.44 -13.28
CA ARG A 129 18.31 -12.60 -14.01
C ARG A 129 19.83 -12.59 -14.07
N GLU A 130 20.43 -11.42 -14.20
CA GLU A 130 21.88 -11.25 -14.13
C GLU A 130 22.38 -11.59 -12.72
N GLN A 131 21.77 -11.01 -11.68
CA GLN A 131 22.13 -11.29 -10.28
C GLN A 131 22.01 -12.78 -9.92
N LEU A 132 20.99 -13.49 -10.42
CA LEU A 132 20.83 -14.94 -10.22
C LEU A 132 22.03 -15.77 -10.70
N ASN A 133 22.73 -15.34 -11.75
CA ASN A 133 23.89 -16.06 -12.28
C ASN A 133 25.14 -15.88 -11.40
N HIS A 134 25.12 -14.86 -10.55
CA HIS A 134 26.20 -14.50 -9.65
C HIS A 134 25.84 -14.75 -8.19
N ALA A 135 24.76 -15.50 -7.94
CA ALA A 135 24.35 -15.84 -6.58
C ALA A 135 25.45 -16.65 -5.89
N VAL A 136 25.72 -16.30 -4.63
CA VAL A 136 26.71 -16.95 -3.77
C VAL A 136 26.08 -17.41 -2.45
N GLU A 137 26.82 -18.19 -1.67
CA GLU A 137 26.39 -18.58 -0.32
C GLU A 137 26.13 -17.34 0.55
N ASN A 138 25.08 -17.41 1.37
CA ASN A 138 24.54 -16.31 2.17
C ASN A 138 23.87 -15.17 1.38
N ASP A 139 23.59 -15.37 0.09
CA ASP A 139 22.59 -14.54 -0.57
C ASP A 139 21.17 -14.89 -0.12
N TYR A 140 20.24 -13.99 -0.33
CA TYR A 140 18.81 -14.20 -0.19
C TYR A 140 18.07 -13.89 -1.50
N LEU A 141 17.02 -14.65 -1.75
CA LEU A 141 16.04 -14.44 -2.79
C LEU A 141 14.74 -13.94 -2.14
N ARG A 142 14.18 -12.83 -2.64
CA ARG A 142 12.86 -12.34 -2.23
C ARG A 142 11.82 -12.70 -3.28
N PHE A 143 10.85 -13.50 -2.87
CA PHE A 143 9.66 -13.82 -3.66
C PHE A 143 8.47 -13.00 -3.18
N GLY A 144 7.59 -12.59 -4.09
CA GLY A 144 6.26 -12.09 -3.78
C GLY A 144 5.22 -13.16 -4.04
N LYS A 145 4.40 -13.48 -3.03
CA LYS A 145 3.25 -14.39 -3.13
C LYS A 145 1.97 -13.58 -3.31
N LYS A 146 1.28 -13.79 -4.44
CA LYS A 146 -0.02 -13.19 -4.70
C LYS A 146 -1.13 -14.22 -4.48
N VAL A 147 -1.96 -13.99 -3.46
CA VAL A 147 -3.24 -14.69 -3.28
C VAL A 147 -4.34 -13.78 -3.81
N PHE A 148 -5.33 -14.35 -4.50
CA PHE A 148 -6.44 -13.58 -5.06
C PHE A 148 -7.14 -12.77 -3.95
N GLY A 149 -7.26 -11.45 -4.13
CA GLY A 149 -7.88 -10.55 -3.16
C GLY A 149 -6.99 -10.13 -1.97
N GLU A 150 -5.73 -10.58 -1.89
CA GLU A 150 -4.81 -10.20 -0.81
C GLU A 150 -3.62 -9.36 -1.30
N ARG A 151 -3.04 -8.57 -0.38
CA ARG A 151 -1.75 -7.90 -0.61
C ARG A 151 -0.64 -8.93 -0.82
N GLU A 152 0.27 -8.63 -1.74
CA GLU A 152 1.43 -9.47 -2.03
C GLU A 152 2.29 -9.65 -0.77
N ARG A 153 2.55 -10.91 -0.40
CA ARG A 153 3.32 -11.24 0.81
C ARG A 153 4.75 -11.61 0.43
N PRO A 154 5.79 -10.99 1.05
CA PRO A 154 7.16 -11.35 0.77
C PRO A 154 7.51 -12.70 1.42
N ILE A 155 8.23 -13.54 0.68
CA ILE A 155 8.83 -14.79 1.13
C ILE A 155 10.31 -14.71 0.84
N TYR A 156 11.15 -15.06 1.81
CA TYR A 156 12.60 -15.00 1.69
C TYR A 156 13.18 -16.41 1.68
N ALA A 157 14.16 -16.65 0.81
CA ALA A 157 14.94 -17.88 0.81
C ALA A 157 16.44 -17.57 0.82
N LYS A 158 17.19 -18.21 1.70
CA LYS A 158 18.65 -18.11 1.78
C LYS A 158 19.31 -19.11 0.84
N VAL A 159 20.38 -18.69 0.17
CA VAL A 159 21.28 -19.54 -0.60
C VAL A 159 22.26 -20.19 0.38
N LEU A 160 22.14 -21.49 0.56
CA LEU A 160 23.03 -22.29 1.40
C LEU A 160 24.24 -22.82 0.64
N SER A 161 24.06 -23.12 -0.65
CA SER A 161 25.13 -23.64 -1.50
C SER A 161 24.82 -23.39 -2.97
N VAL A 162 25.87 -23.32 -3.79
CA VAL A 162 25.78 -23.13 -5.24
C VAL A 162 26.52 -24.27 -5.91
N LYS A 163 25.83 -24.98 -6.82
CA LYS A 163 26.44 -26.06 -7.58
C LYS A 163 25.96 -26.01 -9.03
N ASP A 164 26.92 -25.92 -9.95
CA ASP A 164 26.70 -25.83 -11.39
C ASP A 164 25.72 -24.70 -11.77
N SER A 165 24.46 -25.06 -12.07
CA SER A 165 23.38 -24.13 -12.43
C SER A 165 22.17 -24.26 -11.48
N ALA A 166 22.42 -24.67 -10.23
CA ALA A 166 21.41 -24.85 -9.20
C ALA A 166 21.85 -24.20 -7.88
N LEU A 167 20.85 -23.70 -7.15
CA LEU A 167 21.01 -23.10 -5.82
C LEU A 167 20.33 -24.01 -4.81
N LEU A 168 21.02 -24.32 -3.70
CA LEU A 168 20.39 -24.93 -2.54
C LEU A 168 19.74 -23.82 -1.71
N LEU A 169 18.41 -23.81 -1.68
CA LEU A 169 17.63 -22.74 -1.10
C LEU A 169 16.91 -23.20 0.17
N GLN A 170 16.99 -22.39 1.22
CA GLN A 170 16.26 -22.59 2.47
C GLN A 170 15.28 -21.45 2.68
N VAL A 171 13.98 -21.75 2.78
CA VAL A 171 12.94 -20.75 2.98
C VAL A 171 12.84 -20.39 4.46
N ALA A 172 12.79 -19.08 4.73
CA ALA A 172 12.39 -18.58 6.04
C ALA A 172 10.91 -18.92 6.26
N ASP A 173 10.63 -19.78 7.24
CA ASP A 173 9.29 -20.28 7.49
C ASP A 173 8.31 -19.15 7.83
N THR A 174 7.18 -19.14 7.13
CA THR A 174 6.09 -18.18 7.31
C THR A 174 4.85 -18.81 7.95
N LEU A 175 4.96 -20.04 8.47
CA LEU A 175 3.85 -20.77 9.11
C LEU A 175 3.19 -19.99 10.26
N SER A 176 3.87 -19.02 10.86
CA SER A 176 3.32 -18.15 11.92
C SER A 176 2.60 -16.88 11.41
N GLY A 177 2.59 -16.61 10.10
CA GLY A 177 1.98 -15.40 9.54
C GLY A 177 2.67 -14.10 9.95
N GLN A 178 3.89 -14.17 10.50
CA GLN A 178 4.65 -12.99 10.89
C GLN A 178 5.16 -12.20 9.67
N PHE A 179 5.02 -10.88 9.74
CA PHE A 179 5.57 -9.96 8.77
C PHE A 179 7.04 -9.71 9.08
N TYR A 180 7.94 -10.16 8.21
CA TYR A 180 9.36 -9.87 8.37
C TYR A 180 9.76 -8.65 7.54
N ARG A 181 10.32 -7.65 8.21
CA ARG A 181 10.96 -6.50 7.57
C ARG A 181 12.36 -6.91 7.11
N ALA A 182 12.83 -6.33 6.01
CA ALA A 182 14.16 -6.58 5.46
C ALA A 182 15.29 -6.33 6.49
N GLU A 183 15.01 -5.48 7.49
CA GLU A 183 15.91 -5.08 8.57
C GLU A 183 16.39 -6.26 9.46
N ASN A 184 15.64 -7.37 9.48
CA ASN A 184 15.89 -8.55 10.34
C ASN A 184 16.19 -9.84 9.54
N LEU A 185 16.66 -9.71 8.30
CA LEU A 185 16.95 -10.89 7.44
C LEU A 185 17.99 -11.85 8.01
N ALA A 186 18.95 -11.37 8.81
CA ALA A 186 19.91 -12.26 9.47
C ALA A 186 19.27 -13.09 10.59
N GLU A 187 18.31 -12.52 11.34
CA GLU A 187 17.56 -13.20 12.40
C GLU A 187 16.63 -14.27 11.82
N LEU A 188 16.15 -14.06 10.58
CA LEU A 188 15.29 -15.00 9.84
C LEU A 188 15.95 -16.33 9.45
N PHE A 189 17.28 -16.37 9.45
CA PHE A 189 18.06 -17.56 9.06
C PHE A 189 19.04 -17.97 10.16
N ASP A 190 18.77 -17.57 11.40
CA ASP A 190 19.46 -18.06 12.59
C ASP A 190 19.01 -19.51 12.90
N ASP A 191 19.88 -20.29 13.54
CA ASP A 191 19.77 -21.76 13.68
C ASP A 191 18.54 -22.23 14.50
N HIS A 192 17.74 -21.30 15.02
CA HIS A 192 16.64 -21.53 15.95
C HIS A 192 15.24 -21.48 15.31
N ILE A 193 15.12 -21.15 14.01
CA ILE A 193 13.82 -21.06 13.32
C ILE A 193 13.51 -22.41 12.64
N PRO A 194 12.30 -22.96 12.79
CA PRO A 194 11.89 -24.15 12.04
C PRO A 194 12.01 -23.84 10.55
N THR A 195 12.93 -24.49 9.85
CA THR A 195 13.13 -24.27 8.42
C THR A 195 12.46 -25.39 7.64
N ILE A 196 11.81 -25.02 6.53
CA ILE A 196 11.42 -26.00 5.52
C ILE A 196 12.71 -26.66 5.01
N GLN A 197 12.67 -27.97 4.77
CA GLN A 197 13.81 -28.70 4.22
C GLN A 197 14.39 -27.97 2.99
N PRO A 198 15.70 -27.69 2.95
CA PRO A 198 16.32 -27.03 1.82
C PRO A 198 16.10 -27.79 0.51
N GLU A 199 15.82 -27.07 -0.57
CA GLU A 199 15.54 -27.63 -1.90
C GLU A 199 16.58 -27.15 -2.92
N TRP A 200 17.07 -28.06 -3.76
CA TRP A 200 17.89 -27.70 -4.92
C TRP A 200 17.00 -27.17 -6.04
N VAL A 201 17.20 -25.89 -6.40
CA VAL A 201 16.41 -25.24 -7.44
C VAL A 201 17.32 -24.79 -8.58
N ARG A 202 16.98 -25.18 -9.82
CA ARG A 202 17.71 -24.75 -11.01
C ARG A 202 17.54 -23.24 -11.25
N ILE A 203 18.63 -22.56 -11.60
CA ILE A 203 18.62 -21.13 -11.95
C ILE A 203 17.66 -20.86 -13.10
N ASP A 204 17.59 -21.73 -14.12
CA ASP A 204 16.64 -21.59 -15.22
C ASP A 204 15.16 -21.62 -14.77
N ALA A 205 14.87 -22.39 -13.72
CA ALA A 205 13.54 -22.44 -13.13
C ALA A 205 13.24 -21.13 -12.39
N LEU A 206 14.21 -20.58 -11.64
CA LEU A 206 14.10 -19.27 -11.00
C LEU A 206 13.92 -18.12 -12.01
N ARG A 207 14.61 -18.17 -13.17
CA ARG A 207 14.42 -17.24 -14.29
C ARG A 207 13.02 -17.33 -14.91
N GLY A 208 12.38 -18.49 -14.83
CA GLY A 208 10.99 -18.68 -15.23
C GLY A 208 9.99 -18.02 -14.28
N ILE A 209 10.35 -17.88 -13.00
CA ILE A 209 9.53 -17.28 -11.93
C ILE A 209 9.62 -15.75 -11.93
N THR A 210 10.60 -15.15 -12.60
CA THR A 210 10.67 -13.68 -12.77
C THR A 210 9.62 -13.14 -13.76
N LEU A 211 9.07 -13.99 -14.63
CA LEU A 211 8.04 -13.61 -15.60
C LEU A 211 6.63 -13.76 -14.97
N LYS A 212 5.79 -12.72 -15.07
CA LYS A 212 4.38 -12.77 -14.65
C LYS A 212 3.69 -14.02 -15.27
N ASN A 213 2.86 -14.70 -14.48
CA ASN A 213 1.92 -15.76 -14.87
C ASN A 213 2.46 -17.20 -15.09
N ARG A 214 3.67 -17.56 -14.65
CA ARG A 214 4.00 -19.00 -14.52
C ARG A 214 3.57 -19.53 -13.16
N ASN A 215 2.59 -20.44 -13.18
CA ASN A 215 2.22 -21.26 -12.03
C ASN A 215 3.35 -22.25 -11.71
N MET A 216 4.35 -21.78 -10.98
CA MET A 216 5.41 -22.63 -10.45
C MET A 216 5.24 -22.75 -8.93
N ALA A 217 5.41 -23.97 -8.44
CA ALA A 217 5.45 -24.26 -7.01
C ALA A 217 6.91 -24.46 -6.61
N LEU A 218 7.38 -23.75 -5.58
CA LEU A 218 8.64 -24.04 -4.90
C LEU A 218 8.35 -24.20 -3.42
N PHE A 219 9.01 -25.15 -2.74
CA PHE A 219 8.82 -25.37 -1.30
C PHE A 219 7.36 -25.59 -0.89
N GLY A 220 6.54 -26.18 -1.78
CA GLY A 220 5.10 -26.35 -1.58
C GLY A 220 4.25 -25.07 -1.72
N VAL A 221 4.86 -23.92 -2.04
CA VAL A 221 4.17 -22.62 -2.21
C VAL A 221 3.96 -22.32 -3.69
N LYS A 222 2.71 -22.10 -4.08
CA LYS A 222 2.30 -21.70 -5.45
C LYS A 222 2.28 -20.18 -5.61
N ASN A 223 2.26 -19.72 -6.87
CA ASN A 223 2.07 -18.32 -7.26
C ASN A 223 3.17 -17.39 -6.73
N LEU A 224 4.41 -17.85 -6.81
CA LEU A 224 5.59 -17.06 -6.46
C LEU A 224 6.01 -16.20 -7.65
N SER A 225 6.55 -15.02 -7.35
CA SER A 225 7.26 -14.19 -8.31
C SER A 225 8.57 -13.71 -7.71
N LEU A 226 9.70 -13.91 -8.39
CA LEU A 226 11.00 -13.51 -7.87
C LEU A 226 11.17 -12.01 -8.08
N LYS A 227 11.48 -11.28 -7.01
CA LYS A 227 11.54 -9.82 -6.98
C LYS A 227 12.92 -9.25 -6.71
N GLN A 228 13.82 -10.03 -6.09
CA GLN A 228 15.14 -9.54 -5.69
C GLN A 228 16.10 -10.69 -5.40
N VAL A 229 17.37 -10.46 -5.71
CA VAL A 229 18.52 -11.19 -5.17
C VAL A 229 19.35 -10.19 -4.36
N GLY A 230 19.79 -10.55 -3.16
CA GLY A 230 20.61 -9.69 -2.32
C GLY A 230 21.49 -10.49 -1.37
N HIS A 231 22.40 -9.85 -0.65
CA HIS A 231 23.29 -10.53 0.29
C HIS A 231 22.84 -10.33 1.74
N ILE A 232 22.80 -11.40 2.55
CA ILE A 232 22.26 -11.35 3.93
C ILE A 232 23.12 -10.47 4.85
N GLU A 233 24.44 -10.45 4.65
CA GLU A 233 25.35 -9.61 5.44
C GLU A 233 25.47 -8.15 4.92
N ASP A 234 24.87 -7.81 3.77
CA ASP A 234 24.89 -6.45 3.25
C ASP A 234 23.87 -5.55 3.97
N LYS A 235 24.18 -5.18 5.23
CA LYS A 235 23.65 -3.97 5.86
C LYS A 235 24.33 -2.70 5.34
N ARG A 236 24.93 -2.75 4.15
CA ARG A 236 25.75 -1.69 3.56
C ARG A 236 24.90 -0.77 2.70
N ILE A 237 24.43 0.33 3.27
CA ILE A 237 23.79 1.39 2.48
C ILE A 237 24.91 2.36 2.09
N PHE A 238 25.27 2.37 0.81
CA PHE A 238 26.07 3.43 0.23
C PHE A 238 25.09 4.42 -0.41
N ASP A 239 25.11 5.66 0.06
CA ASP A 239 24.25 6.74 -0.42
C ASP A 239 25.09 7.95 -0.84
N VAL A 240 24.57 8.73 -1.79
CA VAL A 240 25.22 9.92 -2.31
C VAL A 240 24.14 10.98 -2.53
N ARG A 241 24.25 12.09 -1.81
CA ARG A 241 23.32 13.21 -1.91
C ARG A 241 24.04 14.51 -2.24
N LYS A 242 23.37 15.37 -2.99
CA LYS A 242 23.80 16.75 -3.20
C LYS A 242 23.39 17.58 -1.99
N VAL A 243 24.34 18.29 -1.37
CA VAL A 243 24.07 19.07 -0.15
C VAL A 243 24.14 20.57 -0.36
N ASN A 244 25.00 21.05 -1.27
CA ASN A 244 25.15 22.48 -1.54
C ASN A 244 25.51 22.75 -3.00
N SER A 245 25.20 23.95 -3.49
CA SER A 245 25.63 24.45 -4.79
C SER A 245 26.39 25.77 -4.63
N TYR A 246 27.65 25.81 -5.08
CA TYR A 246 28.51 27.00 -5.01
C TYR A 246 28.97 27.40 -6.42
N GLY A 247 28.32 28.40 -7.02
CA GLY A 247 28.69 28.90 -8.35
C GLY A 247 28.63 27.79 -9.42
N GLU A 248 29.76 27.52 -10.09
CA GLU A 248 29.93 26.45 -11.09
C GLU A 248 30.17 25.06 -10.46
N GLN A 249 29.99 24.87 -9.15
CA GLN A 249 30.26 23.60 -8.48
C GLN A 249 29.09 23.12 -7.62
N ASP A 250 28.91 21.80 -7.54
CA ASP A 250 27.97 21.13 -6.63
C ASP A 250 28.74 20.28 -5.60
N GLU A 251 28.37 20.37 -4.33
CA GLU A 251 28.92 19.55 -3.24
C GLU A 251 28.08 18.29 -3.06
N LEU A 252 28.73 17.14 -3.20
CA LEU A 252 28.20 15.83 -2.87
C LEU A 252 28.67 15.38 -1.50
N VAL A 253 27.77 14.76 -0.76
CA VAL A 253 28.08 13.99 0.45
C VAL A 253 27.82 12.51 0.17
N MET A 254 28.88 11.71 0.28
CA MET A 254 28.82 10.25 0.19
C MET A 254 28.75 9.67 1.61
N GLU A 255 27.69 8.91 1.90
CA GLU A 255 27.44 8.27 3.18
C GLU A 255 27.50 6.76 3.05
N HIS A 256 28.05 6.10 4.06
CA HIS A 256 28.03 4.64 4.11
C HIS A 256 27.65 4.16 5.51
N THR A 257 26.70 3.24 5.60
CA THR A 257 26.36 2.52 6.83
C THR A 257 27.03 1.15 6.82
N GLY A 258 28.07 0.94 7.63
CA GLY A 258 28.72 -0.37 7.71
C GLY A 258 29.98 -0.32 8.56
N LYS A 259 30.18 -1.32 9.42
CA LYS A 259 31.38 -1.38 10.27
C LYS A 259 32.64 -1.54 9.41
N ASP A 260 33.63 -0.70 9.70
CA ASP A 260 35.04 -0.84 9.31
C ASP A 260 35.28 -1.04 7.79
N ILE A 261 34.95 -0.01 7.01
CA ILE A 261 35.10 0.01 5.55
C ILE A 261 36.08 1.10 5.16
N SER A 262 36.93 0.79 4.19
CA SER A 262 37.85 1.73 3.56
C SER A 262 37.40 2.02 2.14
N MET A 263 37.34 3.30 1.78
CA MET A 263 37.26 3.68 0.37
C MET A 263 38.67 3.58 -0.20
N THR A 264 38.82 2.82 -1.29
CA THR A 264 40.14 2.50 -1.87
C THR A 264 40.41 3.21 -3.19
N ALA A 265 39.34 3.61 -3.90
CA ALA A 265 39.46 4.38 -5.11
C ALA A 265 38.14 5.11 -5.43
N ILE A 266 38.28 6.32 -6.01
CA ILE A 266 37.24 6.96 -6.82
C ILE A 266 37.83 7.20 -8.19
N LYS A 267 37.15 6.73 -9.23
CA LYS A 267 37.55 6.91 -10.62
C LYS A 267 36.47 7.68 -11.37
N SER A 268 36.81 8.86 -11.90
CA SER A 268 35.89 9.56 -12.79
C SER A 268 35.68 8.75 -14.08
N LEU A 269 34.43 8.59 -14.48
CA LEU A 269 34.02 7.96 -15.74
C LEU A 269 33.53 9.03 -16.73
N GLU A 270 32.86 10.06 -16.23
CA GLU A 270 32.33 11.18 -17.00
C GLU A 270 32.28 12.43 -16.11
N GLY A 271 32.66 13.58 -16.66
CA GLY A 271 32.74 14.85 -15.95
C GLY A 271 33.92 14.96 -14.96
N LYS A 272 34.03 16.13 -14.32
CA LYS A 272 35.11 16.42 -13.35
C LYS A 272 34.61 16.37 -11.91
N ILE A 273 35.13 15.40 -11.14
CA ILE A 273 34.91 15.25 -9.69
C ILE A 273 36.23 15.42 -8.92
N GLU A 274 36.23 16.28 -7.90
CA GLU A 274 37.40 16.55 -7.07
C GLU A 274 37.02 16.54 -5.57
N PRO A 275 37.91 16.11 -4.65
CA PRO A 275 37.65 16.22 -3.22
C PRO A 275 37.42 17.68 -2.81
N ALA A 276 36.44 17.93 -1.93
CA ALA A 276 36.16 19.28 -1.44
C ALA A 276 37.26 19.84 -0.53
N ASP A 277 38.01 18.95 0.13
CA ASP A 277 39.19 19.30 0.92
C ASP A 277 40.45 18.78 0.21
N LYS A 278 41.44 19.66 -0.02
CA LYS A 278 42.72 19.33 -0.65
C LYS A 278 43.54 18.30 0.14
N THR A 279 43.22 18.12 1.42
CA THR A 279 43.85 17.10 2.27
C THR A 279 43.19 15.74 2.14
N MET A 280 42.01 15.62 1.52
CA MET A 280 41.35 14.34 1.24
C MET A 280 41.96 13.65 0.01
N SER A 281 42.75 12.61 0.26
CA SER A 281 43.29 11.68 -0.74
C SER A 281 42.45 10.38 -0.85
N ALA A 282 42.55 9.66 -1.96
CA ALA A 282 41.62 8.56 -2.28
C ALA A 282 41.82 7.20 -1.57
N PRO A 283 42.64 7.05 -0.51
CA PRO A 283 42.47 5.91 0.40
C PRO A 283 42.49 6.31 1.89
N TYR A 284 41.36 6.17 2.59
CA TYR A 284 41.28 6.30 4.05
C TYR A 284 40.58 5.09 4.67
N ALA A 285 41.09 4.67 5.83
CA ALA A 285 40.32 3.86 6.77
C ALA A 285 39.31 4.80 7.45
N LEU A 286 38.02 4.52 7.29
CA LEU A 286 36.96 5.39 7.79
C LEU A 286 36.18 4.68 8.91
N PRO A 287 35.63 5.44 9.87
CA PRO A 287 34.78 4.89 10.93
C PRO A 287 33.51 4.25 10.36
N SER A 288 32.78 3.52 11.20
CA SER A 288 31.56 2.77 10.85
C SER A 288 30.42 3.59 10.20
N LEU A 289 30.53 4.92 10.28
CA LEU A 289 29.71 5.91 9.60
C LEU A 289 30.66 6.96 9.07
N PHE A 290 30.67 7.19 7.76
CA PHE A 290 31.48 8.25 7.16
C PHE A 290 30.68 9.13 6.23
N SER A 291 31.15 10.37 6.09
CA SER A 291 30.62 11.38 5.19
C SER A 291 31.79 12.03 4.46
N LEU A 292 31.86 11.90 3.14
CA LEU A 292 32.92 12.49 2.33
C LEU A 292 32.36 13.53 1.37
N LYS A 293 33.05 14.68 1.26
CA LYS A 293 32.64 15.81 0.43
C LYS A 293 33.41 15.88 -0.88
N TYR A 294 32.68 15.99 -1.99
CA TYR A 294 33.26 16.12 -3.34
C TYR A 294 32.59 17.26 -4.11
N HIS A 295 33.36 17.95 -4.95
CA HIS A 295 32.86 18.93 -5.90
C HIS A 295 32.68 18.32 -7.29
N ILE A 296 31.52 18.55 -7.92
CA ILE A 296 31.29 18.34 -9.35
C ILE A 296 31.27 19.69 -10.05
N HIS A 297 31.97 19.81 -11.19
CA HIS A 297 31.90 21.01 -12.02
C HIS A 297 30.65 21.01 -12.92
N LYS A 298 29.77 22.00 -12.77
CA LYS A 298 28.47 22.16 -13.48
C LYS A 298 28.56 22.31 -15.00
N LYS A 299 29.77 22.50 -15.56
CA LYS A 299 29.96 22.52 -17.02
C LYS A 299 29.64 21.16 -17.65
N ASP A 300 29.66 20.11 -16.84
CA ASP A 300 29.28 18.76 -17.22
C ASP A 300 27.85 18.51 -16.69
N SER A 301 26.85 18.46 -17.58
CA SER A 301 25.44 18.23 -17.22
C SER A 301 25.20 16.89 -16.53
N THR A 302 26.16 15.98 -16.65
CA THR A 302 26.18 14.64 -16.06
C THR A 302 27.58 14.32 -15.56
N ALA A 303 27.70 13.96 -14.28
CA ALA A 303 28.92 13.39 -13.72
C ALA A 303 28.70 11.91 -13.38
N ARG A 304 29.63 11.05 -13.81
CA ARG A 304 29.61 9.62 -13.49
C ARG A 304 30.95 9.22 -12.93
N PHE A 305 30.94 8.49 -11.83
CA PHE A 305 32.19 8.02 -11.22
C PHE A 305 31.98 6.67 -10.55
N LYS A 306 33.07 5.91 -10.45
CA LYS A 306 33.12 4.60 -9.82
C LYS A 306 33.77 4.71 -8.45
N VAL A 307 33.08 4.23 -7.43
CA VAL A 307 33.56 4.15 -6.05
C VAL A 307 33.90 2.70 -5.74
N THR A 308 35.11 2.48 -5.22
CA THR A 308 35.57 1.15 -4.78
C THR A 308 35.74 1.15 -3.27
N LEU A 309 34.98 0.29 -2.60
CA LEU A 309 35.04 0.08 -1.15
C LEU A 309 35.69 -1.26 -0.85
N LYS A 310 36.45 -1.34 0.24
CA LYS A 310 37.08 -2.56 0.75
C LYS A 310 36.78 -2.74 2.23
N ASP A 311 36.31 -3.92 2.63
CA ASP A 311 36.07 -4.25 4.02
C ASP A 311 37.31 -4.87 4.73
N MET A 312 37.24 -5.04 6.06
CA MET A 312 38.31 -5.68 6.85
C MET A 312 38.61 -7.13 6.46
N LYS A 313 37.64 -7.83 5.85
CA LYS A 313 37.84 -9.20 5.33
C LYS A 313 38.53 -9.17 3.95
N GLY A 314 38.85 -8.00 3.42
CA GLY A 314 39.51 -7.80 2.14
C GLY A 314 38.58 -7.88 0.93
N ARG A 315 37.25 -7.91 1.13
CA ARG A 315 36.27 -8.00 0.05
C ARG A 315 36.03 -6.62 -0.55
N TYR A 316 35.89 -6.57 -1.87
CA TYR A 316 35.66 -5.33 -2.63
C TYR A 316 34.19 -5.19 -3.01
N SER A 317 33.68 -3.96 -2.92
CA SER A 317 32.38 -3.55 -3.46
C SER A 317 32.57 -2.38 -4.42
N TYR A 318 31.84 -2.40 -5.53
CA TYR A 318 31.96 -1.43 -6.61
C TYR A 318 30.62 -0.75 -6.84
N TYR A 319 30.63 0.57 -6.93
CA TYR A 319 29.43 1.36 -7.17
C TYR A 319 29.67 2.35 -8.29
N THR A 320 28.80 2.37 -9.29
CA THR A 320 28.70 3.46 -10.26
C THR A 320 27.68 4.47 -9.75
N VAL A 321 28.13 5.71 -9.57
CA VAL A 321 27.29 6.83 -9.17
C VAL A 321 27.12 7.75 -10.36
N ALA A 322 25.87 8.08 -10.69
CA ALA A 322 25.52 9.08 -11.69
C ALA A 322 24.80 10.24 -11.01
N VAL A 323 25.32 11.44 -11.21
CA VAL A 323 24.76 12.69 -10.69
C VAL A 323 24.43 13.60 -11.85
N ARG A 324 23.21 14.12 -11.86
CA ARG A 324 22.77 15.15 -12.79
C ARG A 324 22.65 16.49 -12.08
N SER A 325 22.97 17.57 -12.77
CA SER A 325 22.95 18.91 -12.16
C SER A 325 21.58 19.35 -11.63
N ASP A 326 20.51 18.80 -12.22
CA ASP A 326 19.09 19.09 -11.95
C ASP A 326 18.42 18.13 -10.95
N GLU A 327 19.11 17.06 -10.52
CA GLU A 327 18.59 16.07 -9.57
C GLU A 327 19.24 16.23 -8.17
N GLU A 328 18.43 16.19 -7.11
CA GLU A 328 18.92 16.28 -5.72
C GLU A 328 19.55 14.97 -5.21
N GLN A 329 19.14 13.83 -5.80
CA GLN A 329 19.61 12.49 -5.45
C GLN A 329 20.41 11.89 -6.59
N ALA A 330 21.49 11.19 -6.24
CA ALA A 330 22.29 10.45 -7.21
C ALA A 330 21.62 9.10 -7.55
N VAL A 331 21.77 8.66 -8.80
CA VAL A 331 21.46 7.28 -9.17
C VAL A 331 22.68 6.42 -8.86
N ILE A 332 22.50 5.48 -7.94
CA ILE A 332 23.57 4.57 -7.50
C ILE A 332 23.28 3.17 -8.03
N THR A 333 24.21 2.65 -8.81
CA THR A 333 24.18 1.27 -9.30
C THR A 333 25.33 0.51 -8.65
N ARG A 334 25.06 -0.64 -8.05
CA ARG A 334 26.12 -1.55 -7.60
C ARG A 334 26.62 -2.32 -8.82
N ASP A 335 27.92 -2.26 -9.07
CA ASP A 335 28.53 -3.02 -10.14
C ASP A 335 28.81 -4.46 -9.65
N SER A 336 28.61 -5.43 -10.53
CA SER A 336 29.19 -6.77 -10.37
C SER A 336 30.72 -6.70 -10.55
N LEU A 337 31.40 -7.65 -9.92
CA LEU A 337 32.85 -7.84 -10.01
C LEU A 337 33.32 -8.08 -11.45
#